data_AF-A0A1Q5EGX9-F1
#
_entry.id   AF-A0A1Q5EGX9-F1
#
_cell.length_a   1.000
_cell.length_b   1.000
_cell.length_c   1.000
_cell.angle_alpha   90.00
_cell.angle_beta   90.00
_cell.angle_gamma   90.00
#
_symmetry.space_group_name_H-M   'P 1'
#
loop_
_entity.id
_entity.type
_entity.pdbx_description
1 polymer ?
#
loop_
_entity_poly.entity_id
_entity_poly.type
_entity_poly.pdbx_seq_one_letter_code
_entity_poly.pdbx_strand_id
1 'polypeptide(L)'
;MSTHEPLTDRDGSPAPTGTDTPARSVAVSGPDLDAGGGVGGTGGTESVEGVGGAGGAGEVSGDAGGDEAAGDEDAGGRRWSRDLLWIGAVCVVVLLLVNAFVARPFAVPSGSMEGTLRPGDRVLVNQLAYAFGGHPQRGDVVVFDGIGSFLPYRDEPSGVKRFLSGAGLAPAGDTVYVKRVIGVGGDRVTCCGSDGRLRINGVPLDESDYLLPGDAPSAVPFDIVVPSGKLWVMGDHRSASRDSRDHLGEPGGGTVPVDRVIGRADWLLFPLDRTTSLDRPAAFAAIEGTGGHGEQR
;
A
#
# COMPACT_ATOMS: atom_id res chain seq x y z
N MET A 1 48.36 -3.76 -38.87
CA MET A 1 48.98 -3.33 -37.60
C MET A 1 48.66 -1.85 -37.45
N SER A 2 47.55 -1.54 -36.76
CA SER A 2 47.11 -0.18 -36.51
C SER A 2 46.86 -0.09 -35.01
N THR A 3 47.73 0.62 -34.31
CA THR A 3 47.65 0.84 -32.87
C THR A 3 46.59 1.91 -32.59
N HIS A 4 45.52 1.52 -31.91
CA HIS A 4 44.51 2.44 -31.40
C HIS A 4 45.07 3.07 -30.11
N GLU A 5 45.37 4.36 -30.14
CA GLU A 5 45.59 5.14 -28.91
C GLU A 5 44.24 5.36 -28.21
N PRO A 6 44.16 5.18 -26.87
CA PRO A 6 42.96 5.49 -26.10
C PRO A 6 42.90 6.99 -25.76
N LEU A 7 41.69 7.57 -25.77
CA LEU A 7 41.44 8.93 -25.27
C LEU A 7 41.76 9.04 -23.78
N THR A 8 42.57 10.03 -23.42
CA THR A 8 42.89 10.40 -22.04
C THR A 8 42.01 11.57 -21.57
N ASP A 9 41.65 11.54 -20.27
CA ASP A 9 41.03 12.66 -19.57
C ASP A 9 42.06 13.78 -19.31
N ARG A 10 41.58 15.00 -19.02
CA ARG A 10 42.36 16.25 -19.02
C ARG A 10 43.50 16.34 -17.99
N ASP A 11 43.59 15.37 -17.09
CA ASP A 11 44.60 15.30 -16.01
C ASP A 11 45.52 14.06 -16.09
N GLY A 12 45.51 13.29 -17.19
CA GLY A 12 46.55 12.29 -17.49
C GLY A 12 46.61 11.05 -16.58
N SER A 13 45.57 10.75 -15.81
CA SER A 13 45.48 9.50 -15.03
C SER A 13 44.73 8.41 -15.81
N PRO A 14 45.16 7.12 -15.73
CA PRO A 14 44.47 6.02 -16.40
C PRO A 14 43.09 5.75 -15.77
N ALA A 15 42.09 5.49 -16.62
CA ALA A 15 40.73 5.18 -16.19
C ALA A 15 40.70 3.89 -15.33
N PRO A 16 39.99 3.88 -14.19
CA PRO A 16 39.86 2.67 -13.39
C PRO A 16 39.05 1.60 -14.15
N THR A 17 39.67 0.46 -14.43
CA THR A 17 39.00 -0.74 -14.96
C THR A 17 38.25 -1.42 -13.82
N GLY A 18 37.02 -0.96 -13.56
CA GLY A 18 36.11 -1.59 -12.62
C GLY A 18 35.52 -2.89 -13.18
N THR A 19 36.28 -3.98 -13.10
CA THR A 19 35.70 -5.33 -13.10
C THR A 19 35.23 -5.65 -11.69
N ASP A 20 34.08 -5.11 -11.30
CA ASP A 20 33.29 -5.67 -10.21
C ASP A 20 31.83 -5.68 -10.66
N THR A 21 31.42 -6.86 -11.11
CA THR A 21 30.00 -7.17 -11.30
C THR A 21 29.41 -7.37 -9.90
N PRO A 22 28.53 -6.49 -9.38
CA PRO A 22 27.78 -6.86 -8.19
C PRO A 22 26.90 -8.06 -8.52
N ALA A 23 27.08 -9.11 -7.72
CA ALA A 23 26.39 -10.38 -7.84
C ALA A 23 24.87 -10.16 -7.93
N ARG A 24 24.26 -10.75 -8.97
CA ARG A 24 22.81 -10.93 -9.04
C ARG A 24 22.35 -11.73 -7.82
N SER A 25 21.73 -11.10 -6.85
CA SER A 25 20.97 -11.81 -5.83
C SER A 25 19.61 -12.23 -6.42
N VAL A 26 19.36 -13.52 -6.27
CA VAL A 26 18.29 -14.31 -6.85
C VAL A 26 16.98 -14.09 -6.07
N ALA A 27 15.86 -14.03 -6.79
CA ALA A 27 14.52 -14.01 -6.21
C ALA A 27 14.26 -15.27 -5.36
N VAL A 28 13.70 -15.08 -4.16
CA VAL A 28 13.25 -16.17 -3.28
C VAL A 28 11.85 -16.59 -3.73
N SER A 29 11.71 -17.83 -4.18
CA SER A 29 10.41 -18.50 -4.39
C SER A 29 9.77 -18.88 -3.05
N GLY A 30 8.46 -18.62 -2.92
CA GLY A 30 7.64 -19.18 -1.83
C GLY A 30 7.30 -20.66 -2.08
N PRO A 31 6.83 -21.38 -1.04
CA PRO A 31 6.73 -22.84 -1.07
C PRO A 31 5.56 -23.34 -1.93
N ASP A 32 5.85 -24.38 -2.71
CA ASP A 32 4.88 -25.25 -3.36
C ASP A 32 3.99 -25.93 -2.31
N LEU A 33 2.68 -25.76 -2.43
CA LEU A 33 1.68 -26.56 -1.72
C LEU A 33 1.30 -27.75 -2.60
N ASP A 34 2.01 -28.86 -2.44
CA ASP A 34 1.57 -30.15 -2.94
C ASP A 34 0.48 -30.70 -2.03
N ALA A 35 -0.72 -30.79 -2.60
CA ALA A 35 -1.81 -31.61 -2.11
C ALA A 35 -1.56 -33.07 -2.51
N GLY A 36 -1.52 -33.97 -1.54
CA GLY A 36 -1.47 -35.41 -1.76
C GLY A 36 -2.17 -36.14 -0.62
N GLY A 37 -3.36 -36.68 -0.91
CA GLY A 37 -4.17 -37.43 0.04
C GLY A 37 -3.65 -38.83 0.35
N GLY A 38 -4.17 -39.42 1.43
CA GLY A 38 -3.93 -40.81 1.81
C GLY A 38 -4.97 -41.28 2.82
N VAL A 39 -5.70 -42.33 2.44
CA VAL A 39 -6.84 -42.96 3.12
C VAL A 39 -6.36 -44.11 4.03
N GLY A 40 -7.10 -44.38 5.11
CA GLY A 40 -7.08 -45.62 5.91
C GLY A 40 -7.09 -45.32 7.41
N GLY A 41 -7.90 -45.90 8.29
CA GLY A 41 -8.79 -47.05 8.24
C GLY A 41 -8.75 -47.76 9.60
N THR A 42 -9.92 -47.88 10.26
CA THR A 42 -10.35 -48.88 11.25
C THR A 42 -9.79 -48.90 12.70
N GLY A 43 -10.71 -49.05 13.68
CA GLY A 43 -10.51 -49.90 14.86
C GLY A 43 -11.05 -49.43 16.23
N GLY A 44 -12.11 -50.10 16.74
CA GLY A 44 -12.51 -50.25 18.17
C GLY A 44 -13.42 -49.15 18.75
N THR A 45 -14.70 -49.34 19.15
CA THR A 45 -15.29 -50.18 20.25
C THR A 45 -14.48 -50.04 21.56
N GLU A 46 -15.02 -49.66 22.71
CA GLU A 46 -16.21 -50.15 23.43
C GLU A 46 -16.72 -49.13 24.49
N SER A 47 -17.98 -49.34 24.87
CA SER A 47 -18.80 -48.94 26.02
C SER A 47 -18.15 -48.46 27.33
N VAL A 48 -18.88 -47.63 28.12
CA VAL A 48 -19.39 -47.92 29.49
C VAL A 48 -20.33 -46.79 29.96
N GLU A 49 -21.28 -47.20 30.78
CA GLU A 49 -22.57 -46.69 31.23
C GLU A 49 -22.56 -45.54 32.27
N GLY A 50 -23.75 -44.92 32.41
CA GLY A 50 -24.42 -44.70 33.71
C GLY A 50 -24.18 -43.34 34.40
N VAL A 51 -25.09 -42.72 35.17
CA VAL A 51 -26.46 -42.98 35.62
C VAL A 51 -26.99 -41.64 36.19
N GLY A 52 -28.30 -41.40 36.08
CA GLY A 52 -29.11 -40.68 37.09
C GLY A 52 -29.48 -39.24 36.73
N GLY A 53 -30.73 -38.80 36.84
CA GLY A 53 -31.93 -39.38 37.42
C GLY A 53 -32.80 -38.27 38.02
N ALA A 54 -34.12 -38.50 37.99
CA ALA A 54 -35.21 -37.73 38.59
C ALA A 54 -35.62 -36.42 37.85
N GLY A 55 -36.90 -36.17 37.58
CA GLY A 55 -38.11 -36.91 37.94
C GLY A 55 -39.32 -35.98 37.91
N GLY A 56 -40.48 -36.54 37.58
CA GLY A 56 -41.81 -35.97 37.81
C GLY A 56 -42.37 -35.13 36.67
N ALA A 57 -43.65 -35.20 36.30
CA ALA A 57 -44.72 -36.16 36.53
C ALA A 57 -45.90 -35.65 35.69
N GLY A 58 -46.71 -36.57 35.17
CA GLY A 58 -48.12 -36.33 34.85
C GLY A 58 -48.44 -36.00 33.39
N GLU A 59 -48.52 -37.03 32.56
CA GLU A 59 -49.37 -37.03 31.37
C GLU A 59 -50.71 -37.68 31.73
N VAL A 60 -51.80 -36.94 31.51
CA VAL A 60 -53.18 -37.43 31.51
C VAL A 60 -53.69 -37.32 30.07
N SER A 61 -53.82 -38.49 29.44
CA SER A 61 -54.95 -39.00 28.64
C SER A 61 -55.74 -38.09 27.70
N GLY A 62 -55.89 -38.57 26.45
CA GLY A 62 -57.05 -38.35 25.56
C GLY A 62 -56.74 -37.38 24.42
N ASP A 63 -56.38 -37.83 23.21
CA ASP A 63 -57.23 -38.42 22.15
C ASP A 63 -58.38 -37.54 21.63
N ALA A 64 -58.28 -37.30 20.32
CA ALA A 64 -59.30 -37.03 19.31
C ALA A 64 -60.17 -35.77 19.32
N GLY A 65 -60.26 -35.17 18.12
CA GLY A 65 -61.24 -34.17 17.68
C GLY A 65 -60.57 -32.81 17.44
N GLY A 66 -60.23 -32.37 16.23
CA GLY A 66 -61.09 -32.39 15.03
C GLY A 66 -62.00 -31.18 15.06
N ASP A 67 -61.57 -30.09 14.42
CA ASP A 67 -62.37 -29.19 13.55
C ASP A 67 -61.80 -27.77 13.51
N GLU A 68 -61.06 -27.52 12.41
CA GLU A 68 -61.18 -26.38 11.52
C GLU A 68 -61.67 -25.04 12.13
N ALA A 69 -60.72 -24.13 12.33
CA ALA A 69 -60.99 -22.70 12.15
C ALA A 69 -59.89 -22.12 11.26
N ALA A 70 -60.22 -22.00 9.97
CA ALA A 70 -59.51 -21.18 9.02
C ALA A 70 -59.44 -19.74 9.54
N GLY A 71 -58.30 -19.39 10.13
CA GLY A 71 -57.89 -18.02 10.44
C GLY A 71 -56.89 -17.56 9.38
N ASP A 72 -57.42 -16.88 8.38
CA ASP A 72 -56.67 -16.13 7.37
C ASP A 72 -55.82 -15.05 8.07
N GLU A 73 -54.51 -15.30 8.22
CA GLU A 73 -53.52 -14.28 8.60
C GLU A 73 -52.37 -14.19 7.59
N ASP A 74 -52.70 -14.25 6.29
CA ASP A 74 -51.72 -14.03 5.22
C ASP A 74 -51.67 -12.56 4.74
N ALA A 75 -51.47 -11.63 5.69
CA ALA A 75 -51.31 -10.21 5.38
C ALA A 75 -50.22 -9.47 6.20
N GLY A 76 -49.41 -10.16 7.01
CA GLY A 76 -48.31 -9.56 7.78
C GLY A 76 -46.88 -9.92 7.30
N GLY A 77 -46.69 -11.08 6.67
CA GLY A 77 -45.37 -11.67 6.41
C GLY A 77 -44.53 -10.99 5.30
N ARG A 78 -45.16 -10.23 4.40
CA ARG A 78 -44.47 -9.59 3.25
C ARG A 78 -43.69 -8.32 3.62
N ARG A 79 -44.09 -7.59 4.67
CA ARG A 79 -43.33 -6.40 5.14
C ARG A 79 -42.18 -6.80 6.06
N TRP A 80 -42.41 -7.76 6.97
CA TRP A 80 -41.37 -8.23 7.88
C TRP A 80 -40.22 -8.92 7.16
N SER A 81 -40.51 -9.77 6.16
CA SER A 81 -39.49 -10.38 5.30
C SER A 81 -38.72 -9.35 4.45
N ARG A 82 -39.40 -8.28 3.99
CA ARG A 82 -38.75 -7.19 3.24
C ARG A 82 -37.85 -6.34 4.14
N ASP A 83 -38.26 -6.07 5.37
CA ASP A 83 -37.47 -5.31 6.34
C ASP A 83 -36.27 -6.14 6.84
N LEU A 84 -36.44 -7.45 7.05
CA LEU A 84 -35.35 -8.40 7.31
C LEU A 84 -34.38 -8.52 6.13
N LEU A 85 -34.88 -8.57 4.89
CA LEU A 85 -34.05 -8.55 3.69
C LEU A 85 -33.28 -7.23 3.54
N TRP A 86 -33.91 -6.10 3.85
CA TRP A 86 -33.24 -4.79 3.84
C TRP A 86 -32.16 -4.70 4.92
N ILE A 87 -32.43 -5.15 6.15
CA ILE A 87 -31.43 -5.21 7.22
C ILE A 87 -30.28 -6.13 6.81
N GLY A 88 -30.58 -7.32 6.28
CA GLY A 88 -29.56 -8.24 5.76
C GLY A 88 -28.73 -7.62 4.63
N ALA A 89 -29.37 -6.94 3.67
CA ALA A 89 -28.68 -6.24 2.59
C ALA A 89 -27.80 -5.10 3.11
N VAL A 90 -28.29 -4.28 4.06
CA VAL A 90 -27.50 -3.24 4.71
C VAL A 90 -26.33 -3.84 5.48
N CYS A 91 -26.52 -4.93 6.23
CA CYS A 91 -25.44 -5.62 6.92
C CYS A 91 -24.40 -6.18 5.96
N VAL A 92 -24.81 -6.76 4.82
CA VAL A 92 -23.89 -7.23 3.77
C VAL A 92 -23.16 -6.04 3.14
N VAL A 93 -23.84 -4.93 2.84
CA VAL A 93 -23.20 -3.72 2.31
C VAL A 93 -22.22 -3.14 3.33
N VAL A 94 -22.60 -3.00 4.60
CA VAL A 94 -21.71 -2.54 5.67
C VAL A 94 -20.55 -3.51 5.85
N LEU A 95 -20.77 -4.82 5.82
CA LEU A 95 -19.71 -5.82 5.90
C LEU A 95 -18.77 -5.71 4.69
N LEU A 96 -19.29 -5.53 3.49
CA LEU A 96 -18.50 -5.31 2.27
C LEU A 96 -17.74 -3.99 2.35
N LEU A 97 -18.34 -2.93 2.88
CA LEU A 97 -17.69 -1.64 3.08
C LEU A 97 -16.60 -1.75 4.16
N VAL A 98 -16.87 -2.39 5.29
CA VAL A 98 -15.85 -2.64 6.33
C VAL A 98 -14.75 -3.54 5.78
N ASN A 99 -15.07 -4.56 5.00
CA ASN A 99 -14.05 -5.46 4.44
C ASN A 99 -13.24 -4.79 3.29
N ALA A 100 -13.87 -3.93 2.50
CA ALA A 100 -13.22 -3.19 1.41
C ALA A 100 -12.45 -1.95 1.90
N PHE A 101 -12.93 -1.25 2.94
CA PHE A 101 -12.37 0.02 3.42
C PHE A 101 -11.65 -0.07 4.77
N VAL A 102 -11.95 -1.06 5.61
CA VAL A 102 -11.34 -1.23 6.95
C VAL A 102 -10.43 -2.46 7.02
N ALA A 103 -10.59 -3.47 6.15
CA ALA A 103 -9.94 -4.78 6.35
C ALA A 103 -8.76 -5.12 5.43
N ARG A 104 -8.24 -4.19 4.63
CA ARG A 104 -6.94 -4.40 3.94
C ARG A 104 -5.92 -3.33 4.31
N PRO A 105 -5.40 -3.38 5.54
CA PRO A 105 -4.15 -2.69 5.81
C PRO A 105 -3.08 -3.19 4.85
N PHE A 106 -2.40 -2.27 4.16
CA PHE A 106 -1.25 -2.62 3.36
C PHE A 106 -0.11 -2.96 4.32
N ALA A 107 0.40 -4.18 4.23
CA ALA A 107 1.59 -4.59 4.97
C ALA A 107 2.79 -3.89 4.33
N VAL A 108 3.59 -3.20 5.15
CA VAL A 108 4.83 -2.56 4.69
C VAL A 108 5.91 -3.64 4.59
N PRO A 109 6.38 -4.01 3.38
CA PRO A 109 7.29 -5.13 3.23
C PRO A 109 8.77 -4.74 3.38
N SER A 110 9.08 -3.43 3.39
CA SER A 110 10.46 -2.92 3.36
C SER A 110 10.73 -1.87 4.42
N GLY A 111 12.00 -1.76 4.84
CA GLY A 111 12.47 -0.74 5.79
C GLY A 111 12.77 0.62 5.16
N SER A 112 12.37 0.87 3.91
CA SER A 112 12.70 2.12 3.21
C SER A 112 12.03 3.37 3.78
N MET A 113 11.01 3.18 4.62
CA MET A 113 10.31 4.22 5.35
C MET A 113 10.61 4.16 6.86
N GLU A 114 11.64 3.43 7.29
CA GLU A 114 11.99 3.28 8.70
C GLU A 114 12.22 4.63 9.39
N GLY A 115 11.83 4.72 10.66
CA GLY A 115 11.59 5.99 11.35
C GLY A 115 10.10 6.34 11.35
N THR A 116 9.44 6.24 10.19
CA THR A 116 7.99 6.49 10.03
C THR A 116 7.18 5.20 10.01
N LEU A 117 7.59 4.23 9.17
CA LEU A 117 6.96 2.91 9.00
C LEU A 117 8.03 1.81 9.06
N ARG A 118 7.73 0.73 9.76
CA ARG A 118 8.62 -0.42 9.91
C ARG A 118 8.12 -1.62 9.11
N PRO A 119 9.00 -2.56 8.71
CA PRO A 119 8.58 -3.83 8.14
C PRO A 119 7.56 -4.53 9.05
N GLY A 120 6.42 -4.94 8.47
CA GLY A 120 5.32 -5.57 9.20
C GLY A 120 4.25 -4.60 9.74
N ASP A 121 4.49 -3.28 9.66
CA ASP A 121 3.48 -2.27 9.95
C ASP A 121 2.30 -2.38 8.98
N ARG A 122 1.11 -2.05 9.47
CA ARG A 122 -0.16 -2.12 8.75
C ARG A 122 -0.76 -0.74 8.63
N VAL A 123 -0.78 -0.22 7.41
CA VAL A 123 -1.16 1.16 7.14
C VAL A 123 -2.55 1.22 6.49
N LEU A 124 -3.37 2.15 6.96
CA LEU A 124 -4.65 2.49 6.35
C LEU A 124 -4.42 3.48 5.20
N VAL A 125 -4.84 3.08 4.01
CA VAL A 125 -4.68 3.88 2.79
C VAL A 125 -6.01 4.48 2.38
N ASN A 126 -6.05 5.80 2.34
CA ASN A 126 -7.17 6.58 1.85
C ASN A 126 -7.09 6.73 0.33
N GLN A 127 -7.82 5.86 -0.38
CA GLN A 127 -7.92 5.87 -1.84
C GLN A 127 -8.78 7.03 -2.35
N LEU A 128 -9.66 7.57 -1.51
CA LEU A 128 -10.53 8.70 -1.87
C LEU A 128 -9.84 10.06 -1.71
N ALA A 129 -8.66 10.09 -1.09
CA ALA A 129 -7.89 11.32 -0.85
C ALA A 129 -7.69 12.16 -2.13
N TYR A 130 -7.59 11.49 -3.28
CA TYR A 130 -7.33 12.13 -4.58
C TYR A 130 -8.46 11.93 -5.61
N ALA A 131 -9.56 11.27 -5.23
CA ALA A 131 -10.64 10.92 -6.16
C ALA A 131 -11.56 12.09 -6.52
N PHE A 132 -11.70 13.09 -5.65
CA PHE A 132 -12.65 14.20 -5.78
C PHE A 132 -11.97 15.55 -6.03
N GLY A 133 -11.00 15.59 -6.96
CA GLY A 133 -10.23 16.80 -7.25
C GLY A 133 -9.12 17.10 -6.23
N GLY A 134 -8.87 16.18 -5.29
CA GLY A 134 -7.68 16.19 -4.47
C GLY A 134 -6.45 15.80 -5.30
N HIS A 135 -5.30 16.34 -4.96
CA HIS A 135 -4.03 16.00 -5.61
C HIS A 135 -2.99 15.65 -4.53
N PRO A 136 -2.04 14.73 -4.81
CA PRO A 136 -0.93 14.49 -3.91
C PRO A 136 -0.18 15.78 -3.64
N GLN A 137 0.09 16.04 -2.36
CA GLN A 137 0.80 17.24 -1.91
C GLN A 137 2.17 16.85 -1.37
N ARG A 138 3.08 17.82 -1.29
CA ARG A 138 4.40 17.60 -0.69
C ARG A 138 4.24 17.14 0.76
N GLY A 139 5.07 16.20 1.17
CA GLY A 139 5.05 15.59 2.49
C GLY A 139 4.01 14.49 2.68
N ASP A 140 3.06 14.29 1.74
CA ASP A 140 2.15 13.16 1.80
C ASP A 140 2.94 11.84 1.73
N VAL A 141 2.55 10.85 2.54
CA VAL A 141 3.01 9.46 2.37
C VAL A 141 2.03 8.77 1.43
N VAL A 142 2.50 8.31 0.29
CA VAL A 142 1.66 7.72 -0.77
C VAL A 142 1.98 6.27 -1.00
N VAL A 143 0.94 5.50 -1.30
CA VAL A 143 1.04 4.13 -1.80
C VAL A 143 0.75 4.15 -3.29
N PHE A 144 1.62 3.55 -4.10
CA PHE A 144 1.51 3.61 -5.56
C PHE A 144 2.02 2.33 -6.22
N ASP A 145 1.60 2.12 -7.47
CA ASP A 145 2.12 1.06 -8.34
C ASP A 145 3.38 1.55 -9.07
N GLY A 146 4.51 0.88 -8.85
CA GLY A 146 5.81 1.19 -9.43
C GLY A 146 5.98 0.78 -10.89
N ILE A 147 5.03 0.07 -11.52
CA ILE A 147 5.12 -0.30 -12.94
C ILE A 147 5.25 0.97 -13.80
N GLY A 148 6.23 0.95 -14.71
CA GLY A 148 6.56 2.06 -15.61
C GLY A 148 7.30 3.23 -14.94
N SER A 149 7.61 3.13 -13.65
CA SER A 149 8.41 4.12 -12.91
C SER A 149 9.64 3.48 -12.26
N PHE A 150 9.44 2.48 -11.40
CA PHE A 150 10.49 1.74 -10.68
C PHE A 150 10.62 0.30 -11.16
N LEU A 151 9.59 -0.21 -11.85
CA LEU A 151 9.56 -1.52 -12.47
C LEU A 151 9.31 -1.37 -13.97
N PRO A 152 9.81 -2.29 -14.81
CA PRO A 152 9.53 -2.27 -16.23
C PRO A 152 8.02 -2.38 -16.49
N TYR A 153 7.57 -1.78 -17.59
CA TYR A 153 6.18 -1.86 -18.02
C TYR A 153 5.78 -3.34 -18.22
N ARG A 154 4.64 -3.72 -17.66
CA ARG A 154 3.99 -5.02 -17.86
C ARG A 154 2.55 -4.76 -18.23
N ASP A 155 1.94 -5.66 -19.01
CA ASP A 155 0.55 -5.50 -19.43
C ASP A 155 -0.36 -5.32 -18.23
N GLU A 156 -1.08 -4.20 -18.23
CA GLU A 156 -2.02 -3.84 -17.17
C GLU A 156 -3.18 -4.85 -17.13
N PRO A 157 -3.64 -5.26 -15.94
CA PRO A 157 -4.84 -6.08 -15.83
C PRO A 157 -6.04 -5.34 -16.45
N SER A 158 -6.72 -5.95 -17.42
CA SER A 158 -7.87 -5.36 -18.09
C SER A 158 -9.21 -5.80 -17.48
N GLY A 159 -10.26 -4.98 -17.68
CA GLY A 159 -11.63 -5.33 -17.32
C GLY A 159 -11.87 -5.47 -15.82
N VAL A 160 -12.53 -6.56 -15.40
CA VAL A 160 -12.89 -6.80 -13.99
C VAL A 160 -11.67 -6.85 -13.08
N LYS A 161 -10.51 -7.32 -13.56
CA LYS A 161 -9.29 -7.40 -12.76
C LYS A 161 -8.76 -6.00 -12.40
N ARG A 162 -8.88 -5.02 -13.30
CA ARG A 162 -8.58 -3.60 -13.00
C ARG A 162 -9.49 -3.06 -11.91
N PHE A 163 -10.79 -3.33 -12.04
CA PHE A 163 -11.79 -2.89 -11.05
C PHE A 163 -11.51 -3.51 -9.69
N LEU A 164 -11.20 -4.81 -9.63
CA LEU A 164 -10.85 -5.50 -8.38
C LEU A 164 -9.55 -4.95 -7.78
N SER A 165 -8.52 -4.66 -8.57
CA SER A 165 -7.29 -4.04 -8.07
C SER A 165 -7.53 -2.61 -7.56
N GLY A 166 -8.26 -1.79 -8.32
CA GLY A 166 -8.60 -0.42 -7.92
C GLY A 166 -9.56 -0.35 -6.72
N ALA A 167 -10.39 -1.37 -6.52
CA ALA A 167 -11.23 -1.52 -5.33
C ALA A 167 -10.48 -2.17 -4.14
N GLY A 168 -9.17 -2.45 -4.27
CA GLY A 168 -8.36 -3.10 -3.24
C GLY A 168 -8.71 -4.58 -3.00
N LEU A 169 -9.53 -5.21 -3.85
CA LEU A 169 -9.98 -6.60 -3.74
C LEU A 169 -8.98 -7.61 -4.33
N ALA A 170 -8.01 -7.16 -5.15
CA ALA A 170 -6.88 -7.98 -5.59
C ALA A 170 -5.73 -7.96 -4.56
N PRO A 171 -4.93 -9.03 -4.42
CA PRO A 171 -3.74 -9.02 -3.59
C PRO A 171 -2.77 -7.92 -4.06
N ALA A 172 -2.22 -7.15 -3.13
CA ALA A 172 -1.13 -6.23 -3.41
C ALA A 172 0.08 -7.05 -3.84
N GLY A 173 0.46 -6.96 -5.12
CA GLY A 173 1.63 -7.66 -5.65
C GLY A 173 2.93 -6.92 -5.32
N ASP A 174 4.06 -7.49 -5.75
CA ASP A 174 5.42 -6.95 -5.59
C ASP A 174 5.67 -5.63 -6.35
N THR A 175 4.62 -4.99 -6.83
CA THR A 175 4.63 -3.76 -7.61
C THR A 175 4.23 -2.54 -6.79
N VAL A 176 3.81 -2.73 -5.54
CA VAL A 176 3.31 -1.65 -4.67
C VAL A 176 4.42 -1.10 -3.79
N TYR A 177 4.56 0.22 -3.77
CA TYR A 177 5.56 0.93 -2.98
C TYR A 177 4.90 1.97 -2.07
N VAL A 178 5.55 2.26 -0.94
CA VAL A 178 5.18 3.34 -0.02
C VAL A 178 6.35 4.30 0.08
N LYS A 179 6.13 5.58 -0.23
CA LYS A 179 7.16 6.63 -0.20
C LYS A 179 6.55 7.97 0.21
N ARG A 180 7.39 8.92 0.61
CA ARG A 180 6.98 10.32 0.84
C ARG A 180 7.11 11.13 -0.45
N VAL A 181 6.10 11.93 -0.75
CA VAL A 181 6.14 12.92 -1.83
C VAL A 181 7.04 14.06 -1.41
N ILE A 182 8.17 14.24 -2.09
CA ILE A 182 9.08 15.36 -1.84
C ILE A 182 8.77 16.51 -2.80
N GLY A 183 8.47 16.21 -4.07
CA GLY A 183 8.11 17.21 -5.08
C GLY A 183 6.88 16.78 -5.88
N VAL A 184 6.09 17.78 -6.28
CA VAL A 184 4.95 17.65 -7.19
C VAL A 184 5.25 18.33 -8.52
N GLY A 185 4.46 18.07 -9.56
CA GLY A 185 4.67 18.63 -10.89
C GLY A 185 4.93 20.14 -10.89
N GLY A 186 6.01 20.56 -11.56
CA GLY A 186 6.50 21.93 -11.60
C GLY A 186 7.61 22.24 -10.59
N ASP A 187 7.83 21.38 -9.59
CA ASP A 187 8.88 21.60 -8.60
C ASP A 187 10.27 21.37 -9.16
N ARG A 188 11.19 22.24 -8.79
CA ARG A 188 12.62 21.94 -8.86
C ARG A 188 13.08 21.37 -7.52
N VAL A 189 13.49 20.11 -7.51
CA VAL A 189 14.05 19.43 -6.34
C VAL A 189 15.54 19.24 -6.56
N THR A 190 16.35 19.77 -5.65
CA THR A 190 17.82 19.73 -5.77
C THR A 190 18.41 19.19 -4.48
N CYS A 191 19.31 18.22 -4.59
CA CYS A 191 20.15 17.81 -3.48
C CYS A 191 21.65 17.89 -3.84
N CYS A 192 22.50 18.40 -2.96
CA CYS A 192 22.17 19.12 -1.72
C CYS A 192 22.82 20.49 -1.73
N GLY A 193 22.19 21.47 -1.08
CA GLY A 193 22.76 22.81 -0.94
C GLY A 193 24.09 22.78 -0.19
N SER A 194 24.77 23.92 -0.12
CA SER A 194 26.03 24.05 0.64
C SER A 194 25.86 23.72 2.14
N ASP A 195 24.64 23.79 2.65
CA ASP A 195 24.22 23.42 4.01
C ASP A 195 23.83 21.93 4.15
N GLY A 196 24.04 21.12 3.12
CA GLY A 196 23.73 19.69 3.12
C GLY A 196 22.23 19.36 3.06
N ARG A 197 21.36 20.37 2.94
CA ARG A 197 19.90 20.20 2.91
C ARG A 197 19.36 20.04 1.50
N LEU A 198 18.29 19.27 1.37
CA LEU A 198 17.47 19.20 0.18
C LEU A 198 16.75 20.53 -0.04
N ARG A 199 16.60 20.96 -1.29
CA ARG A 199 15.89 22.19 -1.66
C ARG A 199 14.73 21.88 -2.58
N ILE A 200 13.60 22.52 -2.31
CA ILE A 200 12.43 22.52 -3.18
C ILE A 200 12.20 23.97 -3.60
N ASN A 201 12.27 24.23 -4.91
CA ASN A 201 12.14 25.57 -5.49
C ASN A 201 13.12 26.59 -4.84
N GLY A 202 14.34 26.13 -4.53
CA GLY A 202 15.40 26.92 -3.89
C GLY A 202 15.29 27.05 -2.36
N VAL A 203 14.13 26.74 -1.78
CA VAL A 203 13.92 26.79 -0.33
C VAL A 203 14.47 25.53 0.33
N PRO A 204 15.33 25.64 1.35
CA PRO A 204 15.83 24.47 2.07
C PRO A 204 14.70 23.81 2.87
N LEU A 205 14.55 22.50 2.72
CA LEU A 205 13.62 21.68 3.47
C LEU A 205 14.28 21.19 4.75
N ASP A 206 13.57 21.34 5.87
CA ASP A 206 13.94 20.71 7.13
C ASP A 206 13.34 19.31 7.20
N GLU A 207 14.19 18.29 7.32
CA GLU A 207 13.77 16.89 7.30
C GLU A 207 13.90 16.23 8.68
N SER A 208 14.26 16.97 9.73
CA SER A 208 14.55 16.42 11.06
C SER A 208 13.41 15.61 11.68
N ASP A 209 12.17 15.91 11.28
CA ASP A 209 10.97 15.31 11.87
C ASP A 209 10.67 13.91 11.33
N TYR A 210 11.18 13.55 10.15
CA TYR A 210 10.84 12.29 9.48
C TYR A 210 12.02 11.54 8.88
N LEU A 211 13.14 12.22 8.63
CA LEU A 211 14.35 11.57 8.13
C LEU A 211 14.94 10.66 9.22
N LEU A 212 15.31 9.44 8.85
CA LEU A 212 15.91 8.51 9.81
C LEU A 212 17.19 9.13 10.43
N PRO A 213 17.36 9.12 11.76
CA PRO A 213 18.55 9.69 12.39
C PRO A 213 19.85 9.09 11.84
N GLY A 214 20.76 9.97 11.40
CA GLY A 214 22.05 9.58 10.82
C GLY A 214 22.07 9.55 9.30
N ASP A 215 20.91 9.59 8.64
CA ASP A 215 20.86 9.69 7.19
C ASP A 215 21.13 11.12 6.69
N ALA A 216 21.82 11.22 5.56
CA ALA A 216 21.86 12.44 4.77
C ALA A 216 20.66 12.47 3.81
N PRO A 217 20.17 13.66 3.40
CA PRO A 217 19.07 13.75 2.43
C PRO A 217 19.29 12.97 1.14
N SER A 218 20.54 12.90 0.66
CA SER A 218 20.98 12.05 -0.43
C SER A 218 22.48 11.80 -0.37
N ALA A 219 22.93 10.61 -0.76
CA ALA A 219 24.34 10.28 -0.93
C ALA A 219 24.90 10.79 -2.28
N VAL A 220 24.03 11.01 -3.26
CA VAL A 220 24.39 11.49 -4.60
C VAL A 220 23.70 12.82 -4.91
N PRO A 221 24.40 13.75 -5.58
CA PRO A 221 23.78 15.00 -5.99
C PRO A 221 22.78 14.76 -7.13
N PHE A 222 21.70 15.53 -7.13
CA PHE A 222 20.73 15.54 -8.23
C PHE A 222 20.02 16.89 -8.32
N ASP A 223 19.48 17.17 -9.49
CA ASP A 223 18.74 18.38 -9.77
C ASP A 223 17.68 18.08 -10.83
N ILE A 224 16.41 18.06 -10.41
CA ILE A 224 15.29 17.62 -11.25
C ILE A 224 14.17 18.65 -11.21
N VAL A 225 13.57 18.90 -12.37
CA VAL A 225 12.26 19.55 -12.46
C VAL A 225 11.22 18.45 -12.64
N VAL A 226 10.32 18.32 -11.66
CA VAL A 226 9.26 17.30 -11.67
C VAL A 226 8.28 17.61 -12.80
N PRO A 227 8.08 16.70 -13.77
CA PRO A 227 7.12 16.94 -14.84
C PRO A 227 5.69 17.08 -14.32
N SER A 228 4.86 17.86 -15.03
CA SER A 228 3.43 17.96 -14.73
C SER A 228 2.76 16.58 -14.70
N GLY A 229 1.87 16.37 -13.74
CA GLY A 229 1.18 15.08 -13.55
C GLY A 229 2.06 13.97 -12.97
N LYS A 230 3.26 14.31 -12.48
CA LYS A 230 4.17 13.36 -11.83
C LYS A 230 4.64 13.85 -10.46
N LEU A 231 5.25 12.93 -9.72
CA LEU A 231 5.75 13.10 -8.37
C LEU A 231 7.22 12.70 -8.29
N TRP A 232 7.97 13.40 -7.47
CA TRP A 232 9.29 12.99 -6.99
C TRP A 232 9.12 12.45 -5.58
N VAL A 233 9.41 11.15 -5.39
CA VAL A 233 9.14 10.44 -4.13
C VAL A 233 10.41 9.85 -3.55
N MET A 234 10.57 9.94 -2.24
CA MET A 234 11.75 9.44 -1.53
C MET A 234 11.33 8.66 -0.28
N GLY A 235 12.16 7.70 0.12
CA GLY A 235 11.98 7.01 1.40
C GLY A 235 12.49 7.84 2.57
N ASP A 236 11.92 7.64 3.75
CA ASP A 236 12.35 8.31 4.99
C ASP A 236 13.66 7.71 5.54
N HIS A 237 13.94 6.44 5.24
CA HIS A 237 15.25 5.79 5.43
C HIS A 237 16.04 5.89 4.13
N ARG A 238 16.65 7.07 3.89
CA ARG A 238 17.34 7.44 2.64
C ARG A 238 18.42 6.46 2.23
N SER A 239 19.21 5.96 3.17
CA SER A 239 20.33 5.06 2.89
C SER A 239 19.87 3.64 2.50
N ALA A 240 18.65 3.24 2.87
CA ALA A 240 18.05 1.94 2.57
C ALA A 240 16.84 2.01 1.62
N SER A 241 16.66 3.14 0.93
CA SER A 241 15.52 3.36 0.05
C SER A 241 15.94 3.43 -1.41
N ARG A 242 15.50 2.41 -2.18
CA ARG A 242 15.37 2.55 -3.63
C ARG A 242 14.13 3.36 -3.96
N ASP A 243 14.32 4.55 -4.50
CA ASP A 243 13.29 5.54 -4.79
C ASP A 243 13.68 6.40 -5.99
N SER A 244 13.02 7.55 -6.21
CA SER A 244 13.20 8.36 -7.41
C SER A 244 14.67 8.66 -7.77
N ARG A 245 15.56 8.76 -6.77
CA ARG A 245 16.99 9.00 -6.97
C ARG A 245 17.69 7.89 -7.75
N ASP A 246 17.33 6.63 -7.48
CA ASP A 246 17.98 5.46 -8.08
C ASP A 246 17.51 5.18 -9.51
N HIS A 247 16.43 5.83 -9.93
CA HIS A 247 15.81 5.68 -11.24
C HIS A 247 16.06 6.90 -12.15
N LEU A 248 16.99 7.79 -11.76
CA LEU A 248 17.45 8.88 -12.61
C LEU A 248 18.11 8.32 -13.88
N GLY A 249 17.69 8.82 -15.04
CA GLY A 249 18.18 8.35 -16.34
C GLY A 249 17.43 7.16 -16.94
N GLU A 250 16.58 6.48 -16.16
CA GLU A 250 15.66 5.47 -16.70
C GLU A 250 14.48 6.12 -17.44
N PRO A 251 13.78 5.40 -18.34
CA PRO A 251 12.56 5.89 -18.97
C PRO A 251 11.55 6.38 -17.93
N GLY A 252 11.15 7.65 -18.02
CA GLY A 252 10.27 8.29 -17.02
C GLY A 252 11.01 9.15 -15.98
N GLY A 253 12.34 9.12 -15.94
CA GLY A 253 13.19 10.06 -15.20
C GLY A 253 13.09 9.93 -13.67
N GLY A 254 12.83 8.71 -13.18
CA GLY A 254 12.66 8.43 -11.75
C GLY A 254 11.39 9.04 -11.12
N THR A 255 10.51 9.63 -11.92
CA THR A 255 9.28 10.27 -11.44
C THR A 255 8.07 9.36 -11.59
N VAL A 256 7.17 9.44 -10.61
CA VAL A 256 5.98 8.58 -10.52
C VAL A 256 4.76 9.34 -11.04
N PRO A 257 4.03 8.84 -12.06
CA PRO A 257 2.77 9.43 -12.49
C PRO A 257 1.71 9.48 -11.38
N VAL A 258 0.95 10.56 -11.29
CA VAL A 258 -0.12 10.71 -10.28
C VAL A 258 -1.21 9.65 -10.42
N ASP A 259 -1.49 9.18 -11.64
CA ASP A 259 -2.49 8.14 -11.90
C ASP A 259 -2.06 6.73 -11.44
N ARG A 260 -0.79 6.56 -11.05
CA ARG A 260 -0.26 5.34 -10.41
C ARG A 260 -0.46 5.34 -8.90
N VAL A 261 -0.84 6.46 -8.30
CA VAL A 261 -1.09 6.56 -6.86
C VAL A 261 -2.37 5.83 -6.50
N ILE A 262 -2.25 4.83 -5.64
CA ILE A 262 -3.37 4.05 -5.10
C ILE A 262 -4.09 4.86 -4.03
N GLY A 263 -3.34 5.60 -3.18
CA GLY A 263 -3.92 6.48 -2.18
C GLY A 263 -2.89 7.04 -1.21
N ARG A 264 -3.38 7.84 -0.25
CA ARG A 264 -2.56 8.42 0.82
C ARG A 264 -2.57 7.52 2.06
N ALA A 265 -1.41 7.25 2.62
CA ALA A 265 -1.28 6.60 3.92
C ALA A 265 -1.63 7.61 5.03
N ASP A 266 -2.77 7.44 5.69
CA ASP A 266 -3.24 8.39 6.72
C ASP A 266 -2.95 7.89 8.15
N TRP A 267 -2.98 6.57 8.38
CA TRP A 267 -2.85 5.99 9.72
C TRP A 267 -2.02 4.71 9.73
N LEU A 268 -1.16 4.57 10.73
CA LEU A 268 -0.58 3.29 11.15
C LEU A 268 -1.56 2.65 12.14
N LEU A 269 -2.11 1.49 11.82
CA LEU A 269 -3.14 0.81 12.64
C LEU A 269 -2.61 -0.38 13.45
N PHE A 270 -1.50 -0.98 13.02
CA PHE A 270 -0.89 -2.09 13.75
C PHE A 270 0.64 -2.08 13.55
N PRO A 271 1.43 -2.36 14.60
CA PRO A 271 1.00 -2.88 15.91
C PRO A 271 0.30 -1.83 16.79
N LEU A 272 -0.65 -2.26 17.63
CA LEU A 272 -1.61 -1.36 18.31
C LEU A 272 -0.94 -0.34 19.24
N ASP A 273 0.21 -0.70 19.80
CA ASP A 273 1.08 0.14 20.64
C ASP A 273 1.81 1.25 19.88
N ARG A 274 1.77 1.23 18.53
CA ARG A 274 2.34 2.25 17.64
C ARG A 274 1.30 2.94 16.76
N THR A 275 0.03 2.86 17.13
CA THR A 275 -1.04 3.52 16.37
C THR A 275 -0.78 5.03 16.31
N THR A 276 -0.66 5.59 15.11
CA THR A 276 -0.41 7.03 14.90
C THR A 276 -0.98 7.49 13.57
N SER A 277 -1.32 8.78 13.47
CA SER A 277 -1.53 9.44 12.19
C SER A 277 -0.20 9.64 11.46
N LEU A 278 -0.26 9.67 10.14
CA LEU A 278 0.85 9.95 9.23
C LEU A 278 0.66 11.34 8.61
N ASP A 279 0.51 12.33 9.48
CA ASP A 279 0.25 13.70 9.06
C ASP A 279 1.44 14.30 8.31
N ARG A 280 1.16 15.31 7.49
CA ARG A 280 2.20 16.05 6.76
C ARG A 280 3.14 16.75 7.74
N PRO A 281 4.46 16.57 7.63
CA PRO A 281 5.41 17.32 8.43
C PRO A 281 5.28 18.83 8.21
N ALA A 282 5.33 19.62 9.29
CA ALA A 282 5.13 21.06 9.24
C ALA A 282 6.15 21.78 8.34
N ALA A 283 7.35 21.21 8.17
CA ALA A 283 8.38 21.73 7.29
C ALA A 283 7.91 21.92 5.83
N PHE A 284 6.96 21.11 5.36
CA PHE A 284 6.42 21.25 4.00
C PHE A 284 5.46 22.44 3.88
N ALA A 285 4.78 22.85 4.96
CA ALA A 285 3.90 24.02 4.95
C ALA A 285 4.68 25.32 4.67
N ALA A 286 5.92 25.41 5.15
CA ALA A 286 6.81 26.55 4.88
C ALA A 286 7.20 26.68 3.40
N ILE A 287 7.02 25.62 2.61
CA ILE A 287 7.36 25.54 1.19
C ILE A 287 6.09 25.64 0.33
N GLU A 288 4.89 25.56 0.91
CA GLU A 288 3.63 25.74 0.19
C GLU A 288 3.61 27.09 -0.56
N GLY A 289 3.14 27.08 -1.80
CA GLY A 289 3.12 28.26 -2.67
C GLY A 289 4.45 28.60 -3.36
N THR A 290 5.57 27.97 -2.97
CA THR A 290 6.78 28.00 -3.79
C THR A 290 6.54 27.04 -4.96
N GLY A 291 6.34 27.55 -6.16
CA GLY A 291 5.98 26.73 -7.32
C GLY A 291 5.39 27.62 -8.41
N GLY A 292 6.18 27.89 -9.45
CA GLY A 292 5.82 28.87 -10.46
C GLY A 292 6.97 29.25 -11.38
N HIS A 293 7.45 28.30 -12.17
CA HIS A 293 8.05 28.64 -13.45
C HIS A 293 7.18 28.03 -14.54
N GLY A 294 6.04 28.69 -14.83
CA GLY A 294 5.13 28.25 -15.87
C GLY A 294 3.80 29.00 -16.02
N GLU A 295 3.34 29.77 -15.03
CA GLU A 295 2.11 30.57 -15.16
C GLU A 295 2.47 32.05 -15.31
N GLN A 296 2.86 32.46 -16.52
CA GLN A 296 2.60 33.83 -16.98
C GLN A 296 1.31 33.76 -17.80
N ARG A 297 0.24 34.32 -17.24
CA ARG A 297 -0.96 34.69 -17.99
C ARG A 297 -1.10 36.19 -17.98
#